data_AF-B9FU43-F1
#
_entry.id   AF-B9FU43-F1
#
_cell.length_a   1.000
_cell.length_b   1.000
_cell.length_c   1.000
_cell.angle_alpha   90.00
_cell.angle_beta   90.00
_cell.angle_gamma   90.00
#
_symmetry.space_group_name_H-M   'P 1'
#
loop_
_entity.id
_entity.type
_entity.pdbx_description
1 polymer ?
#
loop_
_entity_poly.entity_id
_entity_poly.type
_entity_poly.pdbx_seq_one_letter_code
_entity_poly.pdbx_strand_id
1 'polypeptide(L)'
;MAARGYRKAAAVSLLDTCYDFTGMSQVAIPTVSLLFQGGAALDVDASGIMYTVSASQVCLAFAGNEDGGDVGIVGNTQLKTFGVAYDIGKKVVGFSPGAC
;
A
#
# COMPACT_ATOMS: atom_id res chain seq x y z
N MET A 1 -1.63 -7.76 -17.29
CA MET A 1 -1.37 -6.32 -17.05
C MET A 1 -0.26 -5.89 -17.99
N ALA A 2 -0.50 -4.91 -18.88
CA ALA A 2 0.55 -4.42 -19.77
C ALA A 2 1.55 -3.57 -18.97
N ALA A 3 2.84 -3.87 -19.09
CA ALA A 3 3.89 -3.08 -18.45
C ALA A 3 3.97 -1.69 -19.11
N ARG A 4 3.63 -0.63 -18.38
CA ARG A 4 3.57 0.75 -18.90
C ARG A 4 4.95 1.42 -19.09
N GLY A 5 6.04 0.69 -18.85
CA GLY A 5 7.40 1.18 -19.13
C GLY A 5 7.86 2.36 -18.28
N TYR A 6 7.37 2.47 -17.04
CA TYR A 6 7.80 3.54 -16.12
C TYR A 6 9.32 3.47 -15.87
N ARG A 7 9.96 4.64 -15.78
CA ARG A 7 11.38 4.74 -15.44
C ARG A 7 11.58 4.23 -14.02
N LYS A 8 12.46 3.24 -13.84
CA LYS A 8 12.87 2.76 -12.52
C LYS A 8 13.73 3.81 -11.83
N ALA A 9 13.56 3.95 -10.52
CA ALA A 9 14.43 4.71 -9.63
C ALA A 9 15.18 3.75 -8.70
N ALA A 10 16.17 4.26 -7.97
CA ALA A 10 16.86 3.48 -6.95
C ALA A 10 15.89 3.07 -5.83
N ALA A 11 16.14 1.91 -5.24
CA ALA A 11 15.47 1.44 -4.03
C ALA A 11 15.72 2.42 -2.86
N VAL A 12 14.77 2.49 -1.93
CA VAL A 12 14.85 3.38 -0.76
C VAL A 12 14.50 2.59 0.49
N SER A 13 15.46 2.47 1.42
CA SER A 13 15.27 1.70 2.65
C SER A 13 14.80 0.27 2.34
N LEU A 14 13.68 -0.17 2.90
CA LEU A 14 13.05 -1.47 2.66
C LEU A 14 12.26 -1.58 1.35
N LEU A 15 12.09 -0.49 0.59
CA LEU A 15 11.29 -0.49 -0.64
C LEU A 15 12.19 -0.74 -1.86
N ASP A 16 12.00 -1.88 -2.52
CA ASP A 16 12.80 -2.34 -3.66
C ASP A 16 12.29 -1.85 -5.03
N THR A 17 11.02 -1.45 -5.08
CA THR A 17 10.30 -1.15 -6.32
C THR A 17 9.95 0.33 -6.36
N CYS A 18 10.83 1.13 -6.95
CA CYS A 18 10.69 2.58 -7.05
C CYS A 18 10.73 3.07 -8.49
N TYR A 19 10.05 4.20 -8.73
CA TYR A 19 9.89 4.81 -10.03
C TYR A 19 10.18 6.31 -9.99
N ASP A 20 10.69 6.83 -11.10
CA ASP A 20 10.79 8.26 -11.37
C ASP A 20 9.64 8.66 -12.29
N PHE A 21 8.77 9.52 -11.78
CA PHE A 21 7.59 10.01 -12.49
C PHE A 21 7.75 11.43 -13.05
N THR A 22 8.98 11.96 -13.08
CA THR A 22 9.26 13.31 -13.58
C THR A 22 8.75 13.48 -15.01
N GLY A 23 7.96 14.54 -15.23
CA GLY A 23 7.39 14.86 -16.54
C GLY A 23 6.16 14.05 -16.92
N MET A 24 5.65 13.16 -16.05
CA MET A 24 4.39 12.45 -16.28
C MET A 24 3.22 13.20 -15.65
N SER A 25 2.18 13.46 -16.45
CA SER A 25 0.95 14.11 -15.99
C SER A 25 -0.08 13.13 -15.42
N GLN A 26 0.01 11.86 -15.79
CA GLN A 26 -0.88 10.80 -15.33
C GLN A 26 -0.09 9.52 -15.11
N VAL A 27 -0.30 8.91 -13.94
CA VAL A 27 0.29 7.62 -13.56
C VAL A 27 -0.87 6.68 -13.25
N ALA A 28 -0.90 5.55 -13.95
CA ALA A 28 -1.82 4.47 -13.61
C ALA A 28 -1.21 3.62 -12.49
N ILE A 29 -1.92 3.55 -11.36
CA ILE A 29 -1.56 2.76 -10.19
C ILE A 29 -2.49 1.54 -10.15
N PRO A 30 -1.99 0.32 -9.85
CA PRO A 30 -2.86 -0.84 -9.71
C PRO A 30 -3.80 -0.66 -8.51
N THR A 31 -5.00 -1.23 -8.59
CA THR A 31 -5.85 -1.40 -7.42
C THR A 31 -5.33 -2.55 -6.57
N VAL A 32 -5.29 -2.38 -5.25
CA VAL A 32 -4.88 -3.40 -4.29
C VAL A 32 -5.96 -3.52 -3.21
N SER A 33 -6.38 -4.73 -2.89
CA SER A 33 -7.32 -5.02 -1.81
C SER A 33 -6.77 -6.11 -0.91
N LEU A 34 -6.84 -5.90 0.40
CA LEU A 34 -6.51 -6.89 1.41
C LEU A 34 -7.79 -7.59 1.84
N LEU A 35 -7.90 -8.89 1.52
CA LEU A 35 -9.08 -9.70 1.83
C LEU A 35 -8.87 -10.47 3.13
N PHE A 36 -9.74 -10.24 4.10
CA PHE A 36 -9.65 -10.86 5.41
C PHE A 36 -10.67 -11.98 5.58
N GLN A 37 -10.29 -12.98 6.39
CA GLN A 37 -11.23 -13.97 6.89
C GLN A 37 -12.37 -13.26 7.65
N GLY A 38 -13.62 -13.63 7.36
CA GLY A 38 -14.81 -12.90 7.82
C GLY A 38 -15.44 -11.99 6.77
N GLY A 39 -14.83 -11.86 5.59
CA GLY A 39 -15.41 -11.18 4.43
C GLY A 39 -15.16 -9.68 4.34
N ALA A 40 -14.39 -9.11 5.28
CA ALA A 40 -13.94 -7.73 5.19
C ALA A 40 -12.88 -7.57 4.09
N ALA A 41 -12.96 -6.47 3.34
CA ALA A 41 -11.97 -6.05 2.37
C ALA A 41 -11.47 -4.66 2.76
N LEU A 42 -10.15 -4.48 2.77
CA LEU A 42 -9.52 -3.18 2.86
C LEU A 42 -8.99 -2.84 1.47
N ASP A 43 -9.75 -2.01 0.75
CA ASP A 43 -9.36 -1.46 -0.54
C ASP A 43 -8.37 -0.32 -0.30
N VAL A 44 -7.08 -0.61 -0.50
CA VAL A 44 -6.00 0.31 -0.15
C VAL A 44 -6.08 1.55 -1.04
N ASP A 45 -6.15 2.72 -0.42
CA ASP A 45 -6.13 3.99 -1.16
C ASP A 45 -4.82 4.14 -1.96
N ALA A 46 -4.85 4.91 -3.04
CA ALA A 46 -3.65 5.16 -3.86
C ALA A 46 -2.48 5.72 -3.02
N SER A 47 -2.75 6.52 -1.99
CA SER A 47 -1.75 7.04 -1.04
C SER A 47 -1.18 6.00 -0.06
N GLY A 48 -1.84 4.84 0.03
CA GLY A 48 -1.39 3.65 0.76
C GLY A 48 -0.74 2.58 -0.13
N ILE A 49 -0.91 2.67 -1.45
CA ILE A 49 -0.25 1.80 -2.43
C ILE A 49 1.11 2.37 -2.84
N MET A 50 1.20 3.70 -3.02
CA MET A 50 2.42 4.38 -3.45
C MET A 50 2.95 5.30 -2.34
N TYR A 51 4.22 5.12 -1.97
CA TYR A 51 4.93 5.94 -1.00
C TYR A 51 5.75 7.02 -1.72
N THR A 52 5.40 8.29 -1.51
CA THR A 52 6.12 9.42 -2.11
C THR A 52 7.34 9.76 -1.27
N VAL A 53 8.53 9.51 -1.81
CA VAL A 53 9.81 9.88 -1.16
C VAL A 53 10.17 11.32 -1.50
N SER A 54 9.99 11.70 -2.77
CA SER A 54 10.18 13.07 -3.27
C SER A 54 9.32 13.31 -4.52
N ALA A 55 9.37 14.52 -5.08
CA ALA A 55 8.64 14.86 -6.29
C ALA A 55 9.02 13.99 -7.51
N SER A 56 10.23 13.43 -7.53
CA SER A 56 10.77 12.62 -8.62
C SER A 56 11.03 11.16 -8.22
N GLN A 57 10.63 10.74 -7.03
CA GLN A 57 10.85 9.36 -6.56
C GLN A 57 9.66 8.88 -5.75
N VAL A 58 8.97 7.88 -6.29
CA VAL A 58 7.80 7.25 -5.68
C VAL A 58 8.00 5.75 -5.69
N CYS A 59 7.80 5.11 -4.54
CA CYS A 59 7.99 3.67 -4.37
C CYS A 59 6.66 2.96 -4.17
N LEU A 60 6.58 1.71 -4.59
CA LEU A 60 5.52 0.81 -4.16
C LEU A 60 5.65 0.63 -2.64
N ALA A 61 4.57 0.86 -1.88
CA ALA A 61 4.58 0.87 -0.42
C ALA A 61 4.54 -0.54 0.20
N PHE A 62 5.14 -1.52 -0.45
CA PHE A 62 5.17 -2.91 -0.05
C PHE A 62 6.62 -3.39 -0.03
N ALA A 63 7.05 -3.97 1.08
CA ALA A 63 8.33 -4.64 1.19
C ALA A 63 8.11 -6.15 1.27
N GLY A 64 9.02 -6.90 0.65
CA GLY A 64 9.08 -8.33 0.82
C GLY A 64 9.50 -8.70 2.25
N ASN A 65 8.90 -9.77 2.76
CA ASN A 65 9.46 -10.50 3.91
C ASN A 65 10.57 -11.44 3.44
N GLU A 66 11.38 -11.95 4.38
CA GLU A 66 12.39 -12.96 4.09
C GLU A 66 11.74 -14.26 3.64
N ASP A 67 10.74 -14.74 4.40
CA ASP A 67 9.97 -15.93 4.08
C ASP A 67 8.45 -15.66 3.98
N GLY A 68 7.77 -16.40 3.09
CA GLY A 68 6.32 -16.27 2.89
C GLY A 68 5.45 -16.75 4.05
N GLY A 69 6.05 -17.45 5.02
CA GLY A 69 5.39 -17.87 6.27
C GLY A 69 5.49 -16.83 7.39
N ASP A 70 6.28 -15.78 7.19
CA ASP A 70 6.46 -14.73 8.19
C ASP A 70 5.21 -13.87 8.34
N VAL A 71 5.13 -13.20 9.49
CA VAL A 71 4.04 -12.28 9.80
C VAL A 71 3.99 -11.15 8.76
N GLY A 72 2.84 -11.03 8.09
CA GLY A 72 2.54 -9.85 7.27
C GLY A 72 2.17 -8.66 8.15
N ILE A 73 2.72 -7.48 7.84
CA ILE A 73 2.44 -6.23 8.58
C ILE A 73 1.62 -5.30 7.69
N VAL A 74 0.42 -4.93 8.15
CA VAL A 74 -0.36 -3.83 7.57
C VAL A 74 0.04 -2.55 8.29
N GLY A 75 0.88 -1.74 7.64
CA GLY A 75 1.44 -0.53 8.23
C GLY A 75 0.49 0.66 8.22
N ASN A 76 0.92 1.77 8.85
CA ASN A 76 0.17 3.03 8.87
C ASN A 76 -0.18 3.55 7.46
N THR A 77 0.64 3.21 6.45
CA THR A 77 0.50 3.70 5.09
C THR A 77 -0.68 3.04 4.41
N GLN A 78 -0.85 1.71 4.57
CA GLN A 78 -2.01 0.99 4.05
C GLN A 78 -3.31 1.36 4.77
N LEU A 79 -3.22 1.88 6.01
CA LEU A 79 -4.37 2.30 6.81
C LEU A 79 -4.77 3.78 6.62
N LYS A 80 -4.06 4.55 5.78
CA LYS A 80 -4.47 5.94 5.46
C LYS A 80 -5.90 5.96 4.94
N THR A 81 -6.68 6.97 5.30
CA THR A 81 -8.11 7.14 4.96
C THR A 81 -9.05 6.12 5.61
N PHE A 82 -8.54 5.23 6.48
CA PHE A 82 -9.33 4.27 7.22
C PHE A 82 -9.30 4.53 8.72
N GLY A 83 -10.47 4.38 9.33
CA GLY A 83 -10.62 4.25 10.78
C GLY A 83 -10.47 2.77 11.13
N VAL A 84 -9.69 2.47 12.17
CA VAL A 84 -9.49 1.11 12.66
C VAL A 84 -10.09 0.96 14.05
N ALA A 85 -11.02 0.02 14.19
CA ALA A 85 -11.69 -0.28 15.45
C ALA A 85 -11.25 -1.67 15.95
N TYR A 86 -10.88 -1.75 17.23
CA TYR A 86 -10.50 -2.99 17.89
C TYR A 86 -11.59 -3.38 18.88
N ASP A 87 -12.44 -4.35 18.52
CA ASP A 87 -13.43 -4.91 19.43
C ASP A 87 -12.83 -6.15 20.11
N ILE A 88 -12.23 -5.91 21.27
CA ILE A 88 -11.57 -6.95 22.08
C ILE A 88 -12.59 -7.98 22.61
N GLY A 89 -13.81 -7.54 22.91
CA GLY A 89 -14.86 -8.43 23.43
C GLY A 89 -15.31 -9.45 22.39
N LYS A 90 -15.42 -9.04 21.13
CA LYS A 90 -15.76 -9.93 20.00
C LYS A 90 -14.55 -10.53 19.29
N LYS A 91 -13.33 -10.12 19.64
CA LYS A 91 -12.07 -10.55 19.01
C LYS A 91 -12.04 -10.27 17.51
N VAL A 92 -12.50 -9.07 17.12
CA VAL A 92 -12.52 -8.64 15.72
C VAL A 92 -11.87 -7.26 15.55
N VAL A 93 -11.31 -7.05 14.36
CA VAL A 93 -10.83 -5.74 13.91
C VAL A 93 -11.77 -5.27 12.80
N GLY A 94 -12.21 -4.01 12.88
CA GLY A 94 -13.06 -3.37 11.88
C GLY A 94 -12.34 -2.25 11.16
N PHE A 95 -12.63 -2.08 9.87
CA PHE A 95 -12.11 -1.02 9.02
C PHE A 95 -13.26 -0.16 8.50
N SER A 96 -13.14 1.16 8.63
CA SER A 96 -14.12 2.13 8.11
C SER A 96 -13.46 3.05 7.09
N PRO A 97 -13.80 2.99 5.80
CA PRO A 97 -13.24 3.89 4.79
C PRO A 97 -13.71 5.33 4.99
N GLY A 98 -12.95 6.29 4.45
CA GLY A 98 -13.28 7.71 4.48
C GLY A 98 -13.15 8.36 5.86
N ALA A 99 -12.40 7.75 6.76
CA ALA A 99 -12.07 8.35 8.05
C ALA A 99 -10.65 8.92 8.01
N CYS A 100 -10.49 10.15 8.54
CA CYS A 100 -9.25 10.91 8.64
C CYS A 100 -8.58 11.26 7.31
#